data_AF-V9KRS6-F1
#
_entry.id   AF-V9KRS6-F1
#
_cell.length_a   1.000
_cell.length_b   1.000
_cell.length_c   1.000
_cell.angle_alpha   90.00
_cell.angle_beta   90.00
_cell.angle_gamma   90.00
#
_symmetry.space_group_name_H-M   'P 1'
#
loop_
_entity.id
_entity.type
_entity.pdbx_description
1 polymer ?
#
loop_
_entity_poly.entity_id
_entity_poly.type
_entity_poly.pdbx_seq_one_letter_code
_entity_poly.pdbx_strand_id
1 'polypeptide(L)'
;MGNNGSLDKQTDLKPHTMPLKLPIPEQSELEERFSMVLNSMNLPPDKARLLRQYDNEKKWDLICDQERFQVKNPPHTYIQKLKSYLDPTVTRKKFRQRVQESTKVLRELEISLRTNHIGWVREFLNDDNQGLNVLVNYLSFAQCAVMFDFEVVENGGDDGTFNKAKPWGRSIEDLHQSHVLPLPFGNSLSRSARQSILRYNTLPDRKTLKNSRLVCHKDDVHVCIMCLRAIMNYQYGFNLVMSHLHAVNEIALSLNNKNPRTKALVLELLAAVCLVRGGHEIILSAFDHFKEVCKEKHRFENLMEYFRNEDSNIDFMVACMQFINIVVHSVEDMNFRVHLQFEFTKLGLDEFLEKSKHTESDKLQVQIQAYLDNVFDVGGLLEDAETKNAALEKVEELEEHLSHLSEKLHDLENDNMMRVAELEKQLLFRDKELEAIKETYKDASSQVHTLRRMIKEKEEAFQRQFHRDKRCQDLEGAHRRSQDGDMSIGSSDTPDGLPHSPTRVPDSTPSLPPPPVAPPLPGMIPPHHT
;
A
#
# COMPACT_ATOMS: atom_id res chain seq x y z
N MET A 1 68.68 58.33 -37.97
CA MET A 1 69.93 57.63 -37.60
C MET A 1 69.56 56.57 -36.57
N GLY A 2 70.16 55.38 -36.63
CA GLY A 2 69.85 54.29 -35.69
C GLY A 2 70.99 54.07 -34.68
N ASN A 3 70.73 53.23 -33.69
CA ASN A 3 71.74 52.35 -33.13
C ASN A 3 71.08 51.05 -32.65
N ASN A 4 71.81 49.94 -32.69
CA ASN A 4 71.35 48.66 -32.14
C ASN A 4 71.67 48.56 -30.64
N GLY A 5 70.80 47.90 -29.89
CA GLY A 5 71.02 47.57 -28.48
C GLY A 5 70.24 46.31 -28.13
N SER A 6 70.93 45.17 -28.09
CA SER A 6 70.38 43.88 -27.65
C SER A 6 70.82 43.62 -26.21
N LEU A 7 69.90 43.14 -25.36
CA LEU A 7 70.09 41.93 -24.55
C LEU A 7 68.81 41.55 -23.76
N ASP A 8 68.61 40.25 -23.60
CA ASP A 8 68.00 39.54 -22.47
C ASP A 8 66.70 40.07 -21.84
N LYS A 9 65.57 39.56 -22.35
CA LYS A 9 64.37 39.35 -21.52
C LYS A 9 64.56 38.09 -20.68
N GLN A 10 64.94 38.25 -19.42
CA GLN A 10 64.99 37.16 -18.45
C GLN A 10 63.58 36.57 -18.22
N THR A 11 63.28 35.44 -18.85
CA THR A 11 62.04 34.70 -18.61
C THR A 11 62.15 33.95 -17.28
N ASP A 12 61.61 34.54 -16.22
CA ASP A 12 61.61 33.98 -14.86
C ASP A 12 60.60 32.81 -14.75
N LEU A 13 60.94 31.70 -15.40
CA LEU A 13 60.21 30.44 -15.38
C LEU A 13 60.33 29.78 -14.00
N LYS A 14 59.55 30.30 -13.03
CA LYS A 14 59.23 29.54 -11.83
C LYS A 14 58.65 28.18 -12.26
N PRO A 15 59.29 27.04 -11.90
CA PRO A 15 58.70 25.75 -12.19
C PRO A 15 57.40 25.64 -11.41
N HIS A 16 56.28 25.56 -12.12
CA HIS A 16 54.99 25.32 -11.50
C HIS A 16 54.98 23.86 -11.06
N THR A 17 55.45 23.62 -9.83
CA THR A 17 55.47 22.30 -9.21
C THR A 17 54.04 21.78 -9.12
N MET A 18 53.64 20.96 -10.09
CA MET A 18 52.42 20.16 -10.00
C MET A 18 52.46 19.40 -8.67
N PRO A 19 51.32 19.26 -7.96
CA PRO A 19 51.25 18.35 -6.83
C PRO A 19 51.70 16.98 -7.31
N LEU A 20 52.74 16.41 -6.68
CA LEU A 20 53.18 15.05 -6.96
C LEU A 20 51.99 14.13 -6.67
N LYS A 21 51.31 13.65 -7.72
CA LYS A 21 50.25 12.65 -7.58
C LYS A 21 50.91 11.41 -7.00
N LEU A 22 50.57 11.08 -5.76
CA LEU A 22 51.16 9.95 -5.05
C LEU A 22 50.98 8.70 -5.91
N PRO A 23 51.99 7.80 -6.01
CA PRO A 23 51.86 6.61 -6.82
C PRO A 23 50.67 5.78 -6.34
N ILE A 24 49.85 5.31 -7.28
CA ILE A 24 48.74 4.41 -6.96
C ILE A 24 49.35 3.11 -6.39
N PRO A 25 48.93 2.66 -5.19
CA PRO A 25 49.44 1.42 -4.60
C PRO A 25 48.95 0.18 -5.36
N GLU A 26 49.44 -1.01 -4.98
CA GLU A 26 48.98 -2.26 -5.57
C GLU A 26 47.47 -2.46 -5.38
N GLN A 27 46.82 -3.16 -6.31
CA GLN A 27 45.35 -3.29 -6.35
C GLN A 27 44.75 -3.74 -5.01
N SER A 28 45.40 -4.68 -4.30
CA SER A 28 44.90 -5.18 -3.02
C SER A 28 44.89 -4.10 -1.94
N GLU A 29 45.95 -3.30 -1.83
CA GLU A 29 46.02 -2.19 -0.88
C GLU A 29 45.07 -1.06 -1.29
N LEU A 30 44.94 -0.77 -2.59
CA LEU A 30 44.01 0.23 -3.10
C LEU A 30 42.56 -0.10 -2.72
N GLU A 31 42.10 -1.33 -2.95
CA GLU A 31 40.74 -1.76 -2.62
C GLU A 31 40.50 -1.87 -1.10
N GLU A 32 41.52 -2.24 -0.31
CA GLU A 32 41.45 -2.25 1.15
C GLU A 32 41.29 -0.82 1.71
N ARG A 33 42.18 0.10 1.36
CA ARG A 33 42.09 1.53 1.74
C ARG A 33 40.78 2.15 1.28
N PHE A 34 40.35 1.87 0.04
CA PHE A 34 39.08 2.38 -0.50
C PHE A 34 37.88 1.84 0.30
N SER A 35 37.92 0.55 0.68
CA SER A 35 36.88 -0.05 1.52
C SER A 35 36.82 0.56 2.92
N MET A 36 37.98 0.87 3.53
CA MET A 36 38.03 1.61 4.81
C MET A 36 37.41 3.02 4.67
N VAL A 37 37.73 3.74 3.59
CA VAL A 37 37.15 5.06 3.29
C VAL A 37 35.62 4.98 3.13
N LEU A 38 35.10 4.06 2.30
CA LEU A 38 33.65 3.89 2.12
C LEU A 38 32.93 3.52 3.42
N ASN A 39 33.51 2.62 4.22
CA ASN A 39 32.97 2.22 5.53
C ASN A 39 32.96 3.39 6.54
N SER A 40 33.81 4.39 6.36
CA SER A 40 33.85 5.60 7.21
C SER A 40 32.78 6.64 6.85
N MET A 41 32.16 6.55 5.67
CA MET A 41 31.25 7.57 5.11
C MET A 41 29.75 7.34 5.38
N ASN A 42 29.37 6.24 6.04
CA ASN A 42 27.95 5.91 6.37
C ASN A 42 27.02 5.97 5.14
N LEU A 43 27.44 5.37 4.04
CA LEU A 43 26.71 5.40 2.76
C LEU A 43 25.64 4.30 2.68
N PRO A 44 24.47 4.59 2.07
CA PRO A 44 23.50 3.56 1.68
C PRO A 44 24.12 2.48 0.78
N PRO A 45 23.68 1.20 0.87
CA PRO A 45 24.28 0.09 0.14
C PRO A 45 24.43 0.32 -1.38
N ASP A 46 23.43 0.93 -2.03
CA ASP A 46 23.46 1.21 -3.45
C ASP A 46 24.49 2.27 -3.86
N LYS A 47 24.69 3.29 -3.02
CA LYS A 47 25.72 4.32 -3.27
C LYS A 47 27.12 3.75 -3.04
N ALA A 48 27.29 2.91 -2.02
CA ALA A 48 28.53 2.16 -1.83
C ALA A 48 28.81 1.17 -2.98
N ARG A 49 27.78 0.49 -3.49
CA ARG A 49 27.85 -0.41 -4.67
C ARG A 49 28.27 0.34 -5.93
N LEU A 50 27.74 1.54 -6.18
CA LEU A 50 28.12 2.38 -7.31
C LEU A 50 29.58 2.84 -7.22
N LEU A 51 30.03 3.33 -6.05
CA LEU A 51 31.41 3.78 -5.86
C LEU A 51 32.45 2.64 -5.98
N ARG A 52 32.09 1.39 -5.64
CA ARG A 52 32.95 0.22 -5.85
C ARG A 52 33.27 -0.06 -7.33
N GLN A 53 32.43 0.41 -8.26
CA GLN A 53 32.62 0.26 -9.71
C GLN A 53 33.54 1.33 -10.31
N TYR A 54 34.07 2.26 -9.51
CA TYR A 54 35.02 3.27 -10.00
C TYR A 54 36.34 2.65 -10.46
N ASP A 55 36.93 3.27 -11.47
CA ASP A 55 38.30 3.07 -11.91
C ASP A 55 39.33 3.47 -10.83
N ASN A 56 40.48 2.81 -10.87
CA ASN A 56 41.55 2.94 -9.87
C ASN A 56 41.99 4.38 -9.59
N GLU A 57 42.03 5.23 -10.63
CA GLU A 57 42.40 6.63 -10.48
C GLU A 57 41.42 7.39 -9.58
N LYS A 58 40.10 7.24 -9.81
CA LYS A 58 39.06 7.86 -8.97
C LYS A 58 39.01 7.25 -7.57
N LYS A 59 39.31 5.97 -7.42
CA LYS A 59 39.44 5.33 -6.10
C LYS A 59 40.60 5.95 -5.31
N TRP A 60 41.75 6.13 -5.95
CA TRP A 60 42.94 6.70 -5.34
C TRP A 60 42.81 8.20 -5.03
N ASP A 61 42.19 8.96 -5.93
CA ASP A 61 41.92 10.38 -5.71
C ASP A 61 40.97 10.59 -4.51
N LEU A 62 39.93 9.75 -4.35
CA LEU A 62 39.06 9.79 -3.16
C LEU A 62 39.80 9.44 -1.86
N ILE A 63 40.73 8.47 -1.88
CA ILE A 63 41.58 8.15 -0.72
C ILE A 63 42.47 9.36 -0.39
N CYS A 64 43.13 9.95 -1.38
CA CYS A 64 43.99 11.12 -1.20
C CYS A 64 43.23 12.31 -0.61
N ASP A 65 42.00 12.58 -1.06
CA ASP A 65 41.17 13.65 -0.50
C ASP A 65 40.71 13.34 0.93
N GLN A 66 40.40 12.07 1.24
CA GLN A 66 40.02 11.65 2.58
C GLN A 66 41.20 11.68 3.57
N GLU A 67 42.42 11.35 3.14
CA GLU A 67 43.65 11.48 3.94
C GLU A 67 44.06 12.96 4.15
N ARG A 68 43.71 13.86 3.22
CA ARG A 68 43.89 15.32 3.36
C ARG A 68 42.86 15.96 4.29
N PHE A 69 41.69 15.36 4.48
CA PHE A 69 40.61 15.92 5.29
C PHE A 69 40.92 15.86 6.79
N GLN A 70 41.07 17.02 7.43
CA GLN A 70 41.28 17.13 8.88
C GLN A 70 40.03 17.66 9.59
N VAL A 71 39.62 16.95 10.64
CA VAL A 71 38.50 17.35 11.51
C VAL A 71 38.87 18.59 12.31
N LYS A 72 38.00 19.62 12.27
CA LYS A 72 38.23 20.93 12.90
C LYS A 72 38.38 20.88 14.44
N ASN A 73 37.54 20.10 15.13
CA ASN A 73 37.63 19.90 16.59
C ASN A 73 37.15 18.48 16.96
N PRO A 74 37.70 17.86 18.01
CA PRO A 74 37.19 16.60 18.55
C PRO A 74 35.86 16.77 19.32
N PRO A 75 35.01 15.73 19.42
CA PRO A 75 33.70 15.75 20.09
C PRO A 75 33.68 16.39 21.47
N HIS A 76 34.65 16.06 22.33
CA HIS A 76 34.72 16.55 23.70
C HIS A 76 34.78 18.08 23.79
N THR A 77 35.29 18.77 22.75
CA THR A 77 35.34 20.24 22.69
C THR A 77 33.94 20.87 22.63
N TYR A 78 33.00 20.24 21.93
CA TYR A 78 31.61 20.69 21.88
C TYR A 78 30.88 20.31 23.18
N ILE A 79 31.07 19.08 23.64
CA ILE A 79 30.44 18.53 24.85
C ILE A 79 30.81 19.36 26.09
N GLN A 80 32.07 19.76 26.25
CA GLN A 80 32.50 20.65 27.34
C GLN A 80 31.83 22.03 27.27
N LYS A 81 31.64 22.59 26.07
CA LYS A 81 30.91 23.87 25.89
C LYS A 81 29.44 23.73 26.31
N LEU A 82 28.73 22.69 25.87
CA LEU A 82 27.35 22.43 26.29
C LEU A 82 27.24 22.18 27.80
N LYS A 83 28.11 21.35 28.39
CA LYS A 83 28.21 21.16 29.86
C LYS A 83 28.43 22.50 30.58
N SER A 84 29.23 23.42 30.01
CA SER A 84 29.45 24.77 30.58
C SER A 84 28.23 25.70 30.51
N TYR A 85 27.25 25.43 29.64
CA TYR A 85 26.00 26.19 29.56
C TYR A 85 24.98 25.72 30.60
N LEU A 86 24.99 24.43 30.93
CA LEU A 86 24.11 23.78 31.90
C LEU A 86 24.52 24.00 33.37
N ASP A 87 25.79 24.33 33.62
CA ASP A 87 26.37 24.59 34.95
C ASP A 87 25.53 25.61 35.78
N PRO A 88 24.82 25.16 36.84
CA PRO A 88 23.92 26.02 37.61
C PRO A 88 24.66 26.92 38.60
N THR A 89 25.95 26.68 38.86
CA THR A 89 26.75 27.47 39.81
C THR A 89 27.08 28.87 39.26
N VAL A 90 27.01 29.02 37.93
CA VAL A 90 27.39 30.24 37.20
C VAL A 90 26.52 31.43 37.58
N THR A 91 27.14 32.62 37.70
CA THR A 91 26.41 33.88 37.86
C THR A 91 25.75 34.29 36.55
N ARG A 92 24.57 34.94 36.60
CA ARG A 92 23.80 35.26 35.37
C ARG A 92 24.58 36.08 34.33
N LYS A 93 25.53 36.93 34.77
CA LYS A 93 26.47 37.65 33.90
C LYS A 93 27.42 36.70 33.15
N LYS A 94 28.05 35.73 33.86
CA LYS A 94 28.92 34.72 33.25
C LYS A 94 28.14 33.76 32.36
N PHE A 95 26.91 33.37 32.72
CA PHE A 95 26.04 32.54 31.88
C PHE A 95 25.74 33.23 30.55
N ARG A 96 25.24 34.48 30.56
CA ARG A 96 24.98 35.27 29.35
C ARG A 96 26.22 35.39 28.44
N GLN A 97 27.41 35.45 29.02
CA GLN A 97 28.67 35.48 28.26
C GLN A 97 28.99 34.13 27.61
N ARG A 98 28.82 33.01 28.34
CA ARG A 98 29.02 31.65 27.80
C ARG A 98 28.05 31.36 26.65
N VAL A 99 26.75 31.65 26.81
CA VAL A 99 25.72 31.36 25.79
C VAL A 99 25.59 32.41 24.70
N GLN A 100 26.49 33.42 24.63
CA GLN A 100 26.44 34.41 23.55
C GLN A 100 26.58 33.73 22.17
N GLU A 101 27.58 32.86 22.01
CA GLU A 101 27.84 32.09 20.79
C GLU A 101 27.19 30.69 20.76
N SER A 102 26.27 30.35 21.67
CA SER A 102 25.69 28.98 21.79
C SER A 102 25.22 28.42 20.43
N THR A 103 24.41 29.20 19.71
CA THR A 103 23.86 28.87 18.39
C THR A 103 24.93 28.61 17.32
N LYS A 104 26.09 29.26 17.41
CA LYS A 104 27.23 29.02 16.51
C LYS A 104 27.95 27.73 16.88
N VAL A 105 28.15 27.47 18.18
CA VAL A 105 28.74 26.22 18.67
C VAL A 105 27.86 25.02 18.30
N LEU A 106 26.53 25.17 18.40
CA LEU A 106 25.56 24.15 17.99
C LEU A 106 25.55 23.94 16.47
N ARG A 107 25.64 25.00 15.65
CA ARG A 107 25.77 24.86 14.19
C ARG A 107 27.08 24.19 13.77
N GLU A 108 28.19 24.50 14.43
CA GLU A 108 29.45 23.79 14.19
C GLU A 108 29.41 22.32 14.66
N LEU A 109 28.62 22.00 15.69
CA LEU A 109 28.35 20.62 16.13
C LEU A 109 27.45 19.87 15.13
N GLU A 110 26.39 20.49 14.63
CA GLU A 110 25.47 19.93 13.62
C GLU A 110 26.22 19.54 12.34
N ILE A 111 27.06 20.45 11.84
CA ILE A 111 27.93 20.18 10.69
C ILE A 111 28.88 19.03 11.00
N SER A 112 29.53 19.03 12.17
CA SER A 112 30.46 17.97 12.58
C SER A 112 29.78 16.58 12.67
N LEU A 113 28.56 16.51 13.19
CA LEU A 113 27.76 15.27 13.25
C LEU A 113 27.33 14.78 11.87
N ARG A 114 27.08 15.68 10.91
CA ARG A 114 26.54 15.35 9.58
C ARG A 114 27.61 15.13 8.51
N THR A 115 28.79 15.75 8.61
CA THR A 115 29.79 15.75 7.52
C THR A 115 31.17 15.21 7.90
N ASN A 116 31.44 14.90 9.16
CA ASN A 116 32.66 14.16 9.52
C ASN A 116 32.46 12.66 9.28
N HIS A 117 33.58 11.92 9.18
CA HIS A 117 33.60 10.47 9.16
C HIS A 117 32.86 9.87 10.38
N ILE A 118 32.21 8.72 10.21
CA ILE A 118 31.32 8.09 11.21
C ILE A 118 32.03 7.63 12.50
N GLY A 119 33.37 7.62 12.51
CA GLY A 119 34.19 7.48 13.71
C GLY A 119 33.99 8.65 14.69
N TRP A 120 33.89 9.89 14.19
CA TRP A 120 33.64 11.09 14.99
C TRP A 120 32.28 11.03 15.70
N VAL A 121 31.25 10.54 15.00
CA VAL A 121 29.90 10.36 15.55
C VAL A 121 29.90 9.24 16.60
N ARG A 122 30.61 8.14 16.35
CA ARG A 122 30.82 7.08 17.36
C ARG A 122 31.55 7.60 18.60
N GLU A 123 32.61 8.40 18.45
CA GLU A 123 33.32 9.02 19.58
C GLU A 123 32.40 9.97 20.37
N PHE A 124 31.61 10.81 19.70
CA PHE A 124 30.63 11.69 20.36
C PHE A 124 29.57 10.91 21.18
N LEU A 125 29.13 9.76 20.67
CA LEU A 125 28.10 8.92 21.28
C LEU A 125 28.64 7.90 22.31
N ASN A 126 29.96 7.79 22.50
CA ASN A 126 30.54 6.75 23.35
C ASN A 126 30.36 7.00 24.86
N ASP A 127 30.68 5.98 25.66
CA ASP A 127 30.45 6.02 27.11
C ASP A 127 31.30 7.04 27.88
N ASP A 128 32.46 7.46 27.34
CA ASP A 128 33.30 8.50 27.94
C ASP A 128 32.72 9.90 27.73
N ASN A 129 32.22 10.16 26.52
CA ASN A 129 31.73 11.47 26.09
C ASN A 129 30.29 11.73 26.54
N GLN A 130 29.41 10.72 26.42
CA GLN A 130 27.97 10.79 26.69
C GLN A 130 27.29 11.95 25.95
N GLY A 131 27.69 12.19 24.69
CA GLY A 131 27.31 13.38 23.93
C GLY A 131 25.80 13.50 23.67
N LEU A 132 25.11 12.37 23.46
CA LEU A 132 23.64 12.34 23.33
C LEU A 132 22.96 12.89 24.59
N ASN A 133 23.31 12.37 25.76
CA ASN A 133 22.73 12.77 27.04
C ASN A 133 22.95 14.27 27.27
N VAL A 134 24.13 14.79 26.92
CA VAL A 134 24.49 16.21 27.07
C VAL A 134 23.70 17.10 26.11
N LEU A 135 23.47 16.64 24.88
CA LEU A 135 22.64 17.32 23.88
C LEU A 135 21.16 17.35 24.32
N VAL A 136 20.60 16.23 24.78
CA VAL A 136 19.21 16.13 25.25
C VAL A 136 19.00 16.99 26.52
N ASN A 137 19.93 16.96 27.48
CA ASN A 137 19.87 17.85 28.65
C ASN A 137 19.94 19.35 28.24
N TYR A 138 20.68 19.69 27.18
CA TYR A 138 20.71 21.07 26.67
C TYR A 138 19.41 21.47 25.95
N LEU A 139 18.82 20.55 25.17
CA LEU A 139 17.51 20.74 24.53
C LEU A 139 16.43 21.00 25.59
N SER A 140 16.34 20.13 26.60
CA SER A 140 15.44 20.25 27.76
C SER A 140 15.57 21.61 28.46
N PHE A 141 16.81 21.99 28.79
CA PHE A 141 17.09 23.31 29.37
C PHE A 141 16.69 24.47 28.44
N ALA A 142 16.88 24.34 27.12
CA ALA A 142 16.57 25.40 26.16
C ALA A 142 15.06 25.56 25.93
N GLN A 143 14.26 24.49 25.99
CA GLN A 143 12.81 24.53 25.78
C GLN A 143 11.98 24.64 27.07
N CYS A 144 12.56 24.38 28.25
CA CYS A 144 11.93 24.53 29.56
C CYS A 144 11.09 25.81 29.70
N ALA A 145 11.56 26.95 29.19
CA ALA A 145 10.81 28.21 29.19
C ALA A 145 9.51 28.19 28.39
N VAL A 146 9.45 27.50 27.25
CA VAL A 146 8.27 27.46 26.36
C VAL A 146 7.09 26.85 27.09
N MET A 147 7.33 25.76 27.83
CA MET A 147 6.30 24.98 28.53
C MET A 147 5.59 25.80 29.62
N PHE A 148 6.34 26.64 30.35
CA PHE A 148 5.79 27.52 31.41
C PHE A 148 5.27 28.88 30.89
N ASP A 149 5.53 29.23 29.63
CA ASP A 149 4.95 30.45 29.03
C ASP A 149 3.49 30.21 28.60
N PHE A 150 3.05 28.94 28.49
CA PHE A 150 1.66 28.54 28.22
C PHE A 150 0.73 28.84 29.42
N GLU A 151 1.14 28.46 30.65
CA GLU A 151 0.39 28.70 31.92
C GLU A 151 -0.02 30.16 32.15
N VAL A 152 0.73 31.10 31.56
CA VAL A 152 0.55 32.55 31.73
C VAL A 152 -0.44 33.14 30.70
N VAL A 153 -0.70 32.45 29.59
CA VAL A 153 -1.62 32.92 28.56
C VAL A 153 -3.06 32.51 28.87
N GLU A 154 -3.30 31.26 29.29
CA GLU A 154 -4.67 30.81 29.64
C GLU A 154 -5.21 31.52 30.89
N ASN A 155 -4.39 31.71 31.93
CA ASN A 155 -4.74 32.55 33.09
C ASN A 155 -4.64 34.06 32.82
N GLY A 156 -4.43 34.48 31.56
CA GLY A 156 -4.27 35.87 31.15
C GLY A 156 -5.55 36.52 30.60
N GLY A 157 -6.64 35.77 30.49
CA GLY A 157 -7.94 36.27 30.02
C GLY A 157 -8.76 36.95 31.11
N ASP A 158 -8.90 38.27 30.98
CA ASP A 158 -9.84 39.14 31.73
C ASP A 158 -9.70 39.23 33.26
N ASP A 159 -8.87 40.17 33.73
CA ASP A 159 -9.38 41.21 34.64
C ASP A 159 -8.60 42.52 34.43
N GLY A 160 -9.30 43.65 34.53
CA GLY A 160 -8.78 44.98 34.33
C GLY A 160 -8.64 45.78 35.64
N THR A 161 -7.39 46.11 36.00
CA THR A 161 -6.99 47.13 36.99
C THR A 161 -6.80 46.65 38.45
N PHE A 162 -6.04 47.42 39.23
CA PHE A 162 -5.85 47.40 40.69
C PHE A 162 -4.86 46.41 41.38
N ASN A 163 -3.71 46.99 41.74
CA ASN A 163 -3.03 46.86 43.04
C ASN A 163 -2.57 45.50 43.61
N LYS A 164 -1.34 45.12 43.21
CA LYS A 164 -0.16 45.16 44.11
C LYS A 164 -0.35 44.63 45.56
N ALA A 165 -0.64 43.33 45.71
CA ALA A 165 -0.54 42.62 46.99
C ALA A 165 0.54 41.50 46.93
N LYS A 166 1.21 41.23 48.07
CA LYS A 166 2.08 40.06 48.24
C LYS A 166 1.31 38.96 48.99
N PRO A 167 1.26 37.72 48.49
CA PRO A 167 0.91 36.58 49.33
C PRO A 167 2.04 36.30 50.34
N TRP A 168 1.82 36.64 51.60
CA TRP A 168 2.43 35.92 52.72
C TRP A 168 1.51 34.77 53.08
N GLY A 169 2.03 33.54 53.05
CA GLY A 169 1.25 32.33 53.29
C GLY A 169 2.14 31.22 53.81
N ARG A 170 2.55 31.31 55.09
CA ARG A 170 2.94 30.12 55.84
C ARG A 170 1.66 29.57 56.46
N SER A 171 1.29 28.34 56.10
CA SER A 171 0.32 27.60 56.89
C SER A 171 0.90 27.38 58.30
N ILE A 172 0.04 27.49 59.31
CA ILE A 172 0.34 27.10 60.70
C ILE A 172 -0.40 25.80 60.94
N GLU A 173 0.32 24.78 61.42
CA GLU A 173 -0.22 23.70 62.23
C GLU A 173 0.93 23.05 63.01
N ASP A 174 0.60 22.21 63.99
CA ASP A 174 1.53 21.46 64.87
C ASP A 174 2.56 22.28 65.66
N LEU A 175 2.04 23.17 66.51
CA LEU A 175 2.61 23.36 67.84
C LEU A 175 2.03 22.31 68.79
N HIS A 176 2.83 21.34 69.26
CA HIS A 176 2.87 20.99 70.69
C HIS A 176 4.06 20.08 71.08
N GLN A 177 4.60 20.37 72.27
CA GLN A 177 5.28 19.47 73.22
C GLN A 177 6.84 19.34 73.24
N SER A 178 7.38 19.64 74.44
CA SER A 178 8.69 19.27 75.03
C SER A 178 9.99 19.91 74.52
N HIS A 179 10.56 20.78 75.38
CA HIS A 179 11.98 21.17 75.35
C HIS A 179 12.90 20.04 75.86
N VAL A 180 14.09 19.91 75.27
CA VAL A 180 15.33 19.48 75.96
C VAL A 180 16.51 20.34 75.43
N LEU A 181 17.50 20.65 76.27
CA LEU A 181 18.66 21.49 75.93
C LEU A 181 19.89 20.67 75.47
N PRO A 182 20.91 21.28 74.81
CA PRO A 182 21.85 20.56 73.95
C PRO A 182 23.22 20.24 74.59
N LEU A 183 23.91 19.22 74.06
CA LEU A 183 25.36 19.03 74.13
C LEU A 183 25.90 18.33 72.84
N PRO A 184 27.22 18.33 72.57
CA PRO A 184 27.78 18.17 71.22
C PRO A 184 28.45 16.80 70.95
N PHE A 185 29.34 16.77 69.96
CA PHE A 185 30.03 15.62 69.34
C PHE A 185 29.12 14.75 68.43
N GLY A 186 29.51 14.33 67.21
CA GLY A 186 30.55 14.87 66.32
C GLY A 186 31.48 13.83 65.69
N ASN A 187 31.11 13.27 64.52
CA ASN A 187 32.08 13.16 63.42
C ASN A 187 31.52 12.92 62.01
N SER A 188 32.35 13.32 61.05
CA SER A 188 32.34 13.12 59.60
C SER A 188 31.71 11.83 59.04
N LEU A 189 30.85 11.98 58.02
CA LEU A 189 30.84 11.12 56.81
C LEU A 189 30.11 11.78 55.62
N SER A 190 30.63 11.53 54.41
CA SER A 190 29.96 11.68 53.08
C SER A 190 29.31 13.03 52.69
N ARG A 191 30.10 14.10 52.59
CA ARG A 191 29.78 15.29 51.76
C ARG A 191 30.07 15.07 50.26
N SER A 192 29.62 13.97 49.66
CA SER A 192 29.78 13.72 48.20
C SER A 192 28.75 12.72 47.63
N ALA A 193 27.49 13.15 47.47
CA ALA A 193 26.42 12.31 46.88
C ALA A 193 25.16 13.10 46.40
N ARG A 194 25.25 14.39 46.06
CA ARG A 194 24.06 15.23 45.74
C ARG A 194 24.25 16.24 44.60
N GLN A 195 24.80 15.81 43.46
CA GLN A 195 24.81 16.58 42.20
C GLN A 195 24.62 15.68 40.96
N SER A 196 23.50 14.96 40.92
CA SER A 196 22.98 14.30 39.72
C SER A 196 21.46 14.09 39.87
N ILE A 197 20.78 13.79 38.76
CA ILE A 197 19.31 13.68 38.62
C ILE A 197 18.59 15.03 38.80
N LEU A 198 18.24 15.66 37.66
CA LEU A 198 17.11 16.58 37.60
C LEU A 198 15.84 15.77 37.90
N ARG A 199 15.20 16.04 39.04
CA ARG A 199 13.90 15.44 39.38
C ARG A 199 12.81 16.25 38.67
N TYR A 200 12.18 15.68 37.65
CA TYR A 200 11.07 16.32 36.93
C TYR A 200 9.90 16.73 37.86
N ASN A 201 9.73 16.04 39.00
CA ASN A 201 8.74 16.37 40.03
C ASN A 201 9.17 17.55 40.94
N THR A 202 9.90 18.54 40.41
CA THR A 202 10.26 19.76 41.14
C THR A 202 10.37 20.92 40.16
N LEU A 203 9.53 21.95 40.35
CA LEU A 203 9.46 23.11 39.46
C LEU A 203 10.85 23.75 39.23
N PRO A 204 11.21 24.12 37.99
CA PRO A 204 12.51 24.73 37.70
C PRO A 204 12.73 26.01 38.51
N ASP A 205 13.94 26.18 39.06
CA ASP A 205 14.31 27.43 39.74
C ASP A 205 14.05 28.63 38.82
N ARG A 206 13.48 29.69 39.40
CA ARG A 206 13.22 30.98 38.74
C ARG A 206 14.49 31.59 38.15
N LYS A 207 15.69 31.20 38.60
CA LYS A 207 16.98 31.49 37.92
C LYS A 207 17.11 30.72 36.59
N THR A 208 16.88 29.42 36.60
CA THR A 208 16.94 28.51 35.46
C THR A 208 15.94 28.92 34.38
N LEU A 209 14.67 29.16 34.74
CA LEU A 209 13.64 29.62 33.80
C LEU A 209 14.03 30.95 33.10
N LYS A 210 14.58 31.90 33.87
CA LYS A 210 15.12 33.19 33.37
C LYS A 210 16.41 33.08 32.54
N ASN A 211 17.05 31.92 32.53
CA ASN A 211 18.20 31.61 31.69
C ASN A 211 17.76 30.81 30.45
N SER A 212 16.79 29.91 30.60
CA SER A 212 16.12 29.18 29.50
C SER A 212 15.49 30.16 28.50
N ARG A 213 14.70 31.15 28.96
CA ARG A 213 14.14 32.20 28.07
C ARG A 213 15.21 32.93 27.22
N LEU A 214 16.46 33.02 27.67
CA LEU A 214 17.54 33.67 26.91
C LEU A 214 18.09 32.82 25.74
N VAL A 215 17.94 31.49 25.80
CA VAL A 215 18.34 30.56 24.73
C VAL A 215 17.16 30.07 23.91
N CYS A 216 15.96 30.00 24.49
CA CYS A 216 14.69 29.70 23.82
C CYS A 216 14.41 30.62 22.62
N HIS A 217 14.72 31.92 22.71
CA HIS A 217 14.51 32.88 21.63
C HIS A 217 15.60 32.87 20.55
N LYS A 218 16.43 31.83 20.50
CA LYS A 218 17.46 31.59 19.48
C LYS A 218 17.13 30.33 18.69
N ASP A 219 17.85 30.11 17.58
CA ASP A 219 17.79 28.85 16.82
C ASP A 219 18.31 27.63 17.60
N ASP A 220 18.78 27.80 18.85
CA ASP A 220 19.44 26.76 19.67
C ASP A 220 18.61 25.47 19.74
N VAL A 221 17.29 25.58 19.94
CA VAL A 221 16.36 24.42 19.93
C VAL A 221 16.31 23.76 18.55
N HIS A 222 16.10 24.54 17.49
CA HIS A 222 16.04 24.03 16.11
C HIS A 222 17.32 23.30 15.71
N VAL A 223 18.49 23.86 16.05
CA VAL A 223 19.79 23.27 15.72
C VAL A 223 20.06 22.01 16.58
N CYS A 224 19.54 21.93 17.81
CA CYS A 224 19.59 20.66 18.57
C CYS A 224 18.76 19.55 17.91
N ILE A 225 17.59 19.85 17.35
CA ILE A 225 16.80 18.90 16.55
C ILE A 225 17.57 18.50 15.27
N MET A 226 18.26 19.44 14.60
CA MET A 226 19.14 19.10 13.47
C MET A 226 20.31 18.18 13.88
N CYS A 227 20.93 18.40 15.04
CA CYS A 227 21.95 17.50 15.59
C CYS A 227 21.39 16.09 15.85
N LEU A 228 20.18 15.98 16.40
CA LEU A 228 19.50 14.70 16.61
C LEU A 228 19.17 14.01 15.28
N ARG A 229 18.73 14.75 14.24
CA ARG A 229 18.54 14.22 12.87
C ARG A 229 19.85 13.68 12.27
N ALA A 230 20.97 14.34 12.51
CA ALA A 230 22.28 13.84 12.08
C ALA A 230 22.70 12.55 12.81
N ILE A 231 22.44 12.46 14.12
CA ILE A 231 22.65 11.24 14.93
C ILE A 231 21.75 10.09 14.46
N MET A 232 20.48 10.37 14.18
CA MET A 232 19.47 9.39 13.72
C MET A 232 19.72 8.90 12.29
N ASN A 233 20.48 9.64 11.47
CA ASN A 233 20.96 9.16 10.16
C ASN A 233 22.07 8.09 10.27
N TYR A 234 22.56 7.80 11.48
CA TYR A 234 23.46 6.68 11.77
C TYR A 234 22.70 5.59 12.53
N GLN A 235 22.66 4.35 12.01
CA GLN A 235 21.87 3.24 12.57
C GLN A 235 22.09 3.01 14.09
N TYR A 236 23.33 3.07 14.56
CA TYR A 236 23.63 2.94 15.99
C TYR A 236 23.17 4.17 16.80
N GLY A 237 23.31 5.38 16.24
CA GLY A 237 22.80 6.61 16.85
C GLY A 237 21.27 6.65 16.93
N PHE A 238 20.58 6.14 15.92
CA PHE A 238 19.13 5.96 15.91
C PHE A 238 18.66 5.03 17.04
N ASN A 239 19.30 3.86 17.18
CA ASN A 239 19.00 2.92 18.27
C ASN A 239 19.28 3.54 19.65
N LEU A 240 20.37 4.30 19.81
CA LEU A 240 20.63 5.03 21.05
C LEU A 240 19.56 6.09 21.35
N VAL A 241 19.06 6.82 20.35
CA VAL A 241 17.95 7.78 20.53
C VAL A 241 16.66 7.08 20.98
N MET A 242 16.29 5.95 20.36
CA MET A 242 15.11 5.17 20.79
C MET A 242 15.23 4.64 22.22
N SER A 243 16.42 4.15 22.61
CA SER A 243 16.65 3.58 23.95
C SER A 243 16.92 4.63 25.05
N HIS A 244 17.16 5.90 24.70
CA HIS A 244 17.46 6.94 25.67
C HIS A 244 16.18 7.51 26.30
N LEU A 245 15.99 7.22 27.60
CA LEU A 245 14.83 7.50 28.47
C LEU A 245 14.07 8.83 28.27
N HIS A 246 14.74 9.88 27.78
CA HIS A 246 14.12 11.20 27.57
C HIS A 246 14.25 11.74 26.12
N ALA A 247 14.90 11.03 25.20
CA ALA A 247 15.27 11.64 23.91
C ALA A 247 14.04 11.90 23.02
N VAL A 248 13.17 10.91 22.84
CA VAL A 248 11.95 11.05 22.03
C VAL A 248 10.96 12.01 22.70
N ASN A 249 10.81 11.96 24.03
CA ASN A 249 9.99 12.89 24.81
C ASN A 249 10.42 14.35 24.62
N GLU A 250 11.73 14.64 24.70
CA GLU A 250 12.26 15.99 24.51
C GLU A 250 12.19 16.44 23.03
N ILE A 251 12.21 15.52 22.06
CA ILE A 251 11.88 15.81 20.65
C ILE A 251 10.40 16.18 20.51
N ALA A 252 9.48 15.43 21.14
CA ALA A 252 8.04 15.72 21.11
C ALA A 252 7.75 17.09 21.75
N LEU A 253 8.33 17.41 22.90
CA LEU A 253 8.18 18.71 23.57
C LEU A 253 8.67 19.90 22.72
N SER A 254 9.59 19.67 21.77
CA SER A 254 10.01 20.69 20.78
C SER A 254 8.94 21.06 19.75
N LEU A 255 7.83 20.32 19.65
CA LEU A 255 6.66 20.72 18.86
C LEU A 255 6.06 22.07 19.34
N ASN A 256 6.20 22.39 20.63
CA ASN A 256 5.79 23.70 21.18
C ASN A 256 6.62 24.89 20.64
N ASN A 257 7.68 24.66 19.86
CA ASN A 257 8.49 25.73 19.29
C ASN A 257 7.70 26.57 18.28
N LYS A 258 7.77 27.90 18.39
CA LYS A 258 6.98 28.82 17.55
C LYS A 258 7.34 28.81 16.06
N ASN A 259 8.52 28.32 15.68
CA ASN A 259 8.93 28.25 14.28
C ASN A 259 8.33 26.99 13.61
N PRO A 260 7.47 27.10 12.57
CA PRO A 260 6.86 25.93 11.92
C PRO A 260 7.90 25.02 11.26
N ARG A 261 9.05 25.56 10.82
CA ARG A 261 10.18 24.74 10.33
C ARG A 261 10.78 23.84 11.42
N THR A 262 10.69 24.22 12.69
CA THR A 262 11.06 23.33 13.81
C THR A 262 10.00 22.27 14.01
N LYS A 263 8.71 22.63 13.98
CA LYS A 263 7.60 21.66 14.08
C LYS A 263 7.68 20.59 12.98
N ALA A 264 7.84 21.00 11.72
CA ALA A 264 7.99 20.09 10.59
C ALA A 264 9.14 19.10 10.79
N LEU A 265 10.32 19.60 11.22
CA LEU A 265 11.49 18.77 11.47
C LEU A 265 11.32 17.81 12.67
N VAL A 266 10.58 18.22 13.69
CA VAL A 266 10.18 17.36 14.81
C VAL A 266 9.26 16.23 14.32
N LEU A 267 8.25 16.57 13.52
CA LEU A 267 7.29 15.61 12.96
C LEU A 267 7.94 14.61 11.99
N GLU A 268 8.89 15.06 11.15
CA GLU A 268 9.74 14.15 10.34
C GLU A 268 10.45 13.09 11.20
N LEU A 269 11.05 13.49 12.32
CA LEU A 269 11.78 12.57 13.21
C LEU A 269 10.84 11.64 13.98
N LEU A 270 9.72 12.16 14.47
CA LEU A 270 8.72 11.35 15.18
C LEU A 270 8.07 10.33 14.25
N ALA A 271 7.76 10.71 12.99
CA ALA A 271 7.29 9.79 11.96
C ALA A 271 8.31 8.68 11.65
N ALA A 272 9.59 9.04 11.51
CA ALA A 272 10.66 8.07 11.26
C ALA A 272 10.87 7.07 12.43
N VAL A 273 10.64 7.49 13.68
CA VAL A 273 10.62 6.60 14.84
C VAL A 273 9.33 5.77 14.90
N CYS A 274 8.17 6.34 14.55
CA CYS A 274 6.89 5.64 14.57
C CYS A 274 6.86 4.42 13.63
N LEU A 275 7.50 4.52 12.45
CA LEU A 275 7.54 3.49 11.41
C LEU A 275 8.44 2.26 11.71
N VAL A 276 9.26 2.28 12.76
CA VAL A 276 10.12 1.14 13.11
C VAL A 276 9.50 0.26 14.19
N ARG A 277 9.86 -1.04 14.21
CA ARG A 277 9.33 -2.02 15.17
C ARG A 277 9.56 -1.57 16.62
N GLY A 278 8.50 -1.54 17.42
CA GLY A 278 8.48 -1.03 18.80
C GLY A 278 8.52 0.50 18.92
N GLY A 279 8.67 1.24 17.81
CA GLY A 279 8.73 2.70 17.82
C GLY A 279 7.38 3.39 17.99
N HIS A 280 6.28 2.75 17.55
CA HIS A 280 4.92 3.28 17.74
C HIS A 280 4.57 3.47 19.22
N GLU A 281 4.85 2.47 20.07
CA GLU A 281 4.64 2.55 21.53
C GLU A 281 5.45 3.70 22.17
N ILE A 282 6.70 3.89 21.73
CA ILE A 282 7.57 4.99 22.21
C ILE A 282 6.98 6.35 21.81
N ILE A 283 6.41 6.47 20.62
CA ILE A 283 5.75 7.70 20.16
C ILE A 283 4.48 7.99 20.95
N LEU A 284 3.62 7.00 21.18
CA LEU A 284 2.44 7.19 22.01
C LEU A 284 2.82 7.58 23.45
N SER A 285 3.78 6.89 24.06
CA SER A 285 4.27 7.22 25.41
C SER A 285 4.90 8.62 25.48
N ALA A 286 5.61 9.05 24.43
CA ALA A 286 6.14 10.41 24.34
C ALA A 286 5.03 11.48 24.25
N PHE A 287 3.90 11.18 23.58
CA PHE A 287 2.74 12.07 23.52
C PHE A 287 1.83 11.99 24.75
N ASP A 288 1.76 10.85 25.45
CA ASP A 288 1.13 10.76 26.79
C ASP A 288 1.92 11.63 27.79
N HIS A 289 3.26 11.60 27.73
CA HIS A 289 4.11 12.49 28.51
C HIS A 289 3.98 13.96 28.08
N PHE A 290 3.87 14.25 26.77
CA PHE A 290 3.60 15.60 26.26
C PHE A 290 2.30 16.14 26.87
N LYS A 291 1.22 15.36 26.84
CA LYS A 291 -0.05 15.66 27.49
C LYS A 291 0.13 15.98 28.99
N GLU A 292 0.82 15.13 29.74
CA GLU A 292 1.06 15.35 31.17
C GLU A 292 1.85 16.64 31.47
N VAL A 293 2.81 17.00 30.62
CA VAL A 293 3.67 18.18 30.81
C VAL A 293 2.98 19.46 30.35
N CYS A 294 2.36 19.45 29.17
CA CYS A 294 1.67 20.59 28.55
C CYS A 294 0.25 20.81 29.07
N LYS A 295 -0.29 19.89 29.89
CA LYS A 295 -1.65 19.93 30.47
C LYS A 295 -2.78 19.82 29.45
N GLU A 296 -2.54 19.14 28.33
CA GLU A 296 -3.60 18.80 27.38
C GLU A 296 -4.69 17.96 28.09
N LYS A 297 -5.95 18.18 27.75
CA LYS A 297 -7.09 17.39 28.22
C LYS A 297 -7.15 16.07 27.45
N HIS A 298 -6.84 16.11 26.16
CA HIS A 298 -6.72 14.96 25.26
C HIS A 298 -5.31 14.89 24.66
N ARG A 299 -4.82 13.70 24.32
CA ARG A 299 -3.50 13.57 23.67
C ARG A 299 -3.60 14.15 22.26
N PHE A 300 -2.54 14.81 21.78
CA PHE A 300 -2.47 15.46 20.45
C PHE A 300 -3.32 16.74 20.31
N GLU A 301 -3.85 17.30 21.40
CA GLU A 301 -4.73 18.47 21.36
C GLU A 301 -4.02 19.73 20.83
N ASN A 302 -2.80 20.01 21.30
CA ASN A 302 -1.97 21.11 20.81
C ASN A 302 -1.40 20.82 19.41
N LEU A 303 -1.15 19.56 19.06
CA LEU A 303 -0.76 19.18 17.69
C LEU A 303 -1.87 19.57 16.70
N MET A 304 -3.12 19.25 17.05
CA MET A 304 -4.29 19.62 16.24
C MET A 304 -4.60 21.12 16.27
N GLU A 305 -4.33 21.82 17.37
CA GLU A 305 -4.37 23.29 17.39
C GLU A 305 -3.37 23.88 16.39
N TYR A 306 -2.10 23.43 16.44
CA TYR A 306 -1.05 23.92 15.56
C TYR A 306 -1.30 23.59 14.08
N PHE A 307 -1.97 22.47 13.79
CA PHE A 307 -2.31 22.09 12.42
C PHE A 307 -3.46 22.92 11.85
N ARG A 308 -4.51 23.20 12.64
CA ARG A 308 -5.64 24.03 12.21
C ARG A 308 -5.33 25.52 12.08
N ASN A 309 -4.37 26.03 12.84
CA ASN A 309 -4.08 27.46 12.95
C ASN A 309 -2.90 27.93 12.06
N GLU A 310 -2.43 27.11 11.11
CA GLU A 310 -1.26 27.40 10.25
C GLU A 310 -1.63 27.31 8.76
N ASP A 311 -2.00 28.45 8.18
CA ASP A 311 -2.36 28.59 6.76
C ASP A 311 -1.14 28.87 5.84
N SER A 312 0.04 29.19 6.41
CA SER A 312 1.18 29.73 5.65
C SER A 312 2.26 28.69 5.37
N ASN A 313 2.52 27.77 6.31
CA ASN A 313 3.65 26.84 6.21
C ASN A 313 3.25 25.45 5.69
N ILE A 314 3.04 25.36 4.37
CA ILE A 314 2.70 24.12 3.66
C ILE A 314 3.61 22.93 4.02
N ASP A 315 4.93 23.13 4.13
CA ASP A 315 5.85 22.02 4.47
C ASP A 315 5.62 21.47 5.90
N PHE A 316 5.19 22.31 6.87
CA PHE A 316 4.71 21.85 8.17
C PHE A 316 3.36 21.13 8.06
N MET A 317 2.40 21.68 7.30
CA MET A 317 1.09 21.02 7.12
C MET A 317 1.25 19.61 6.52
N VAL A 318 2.13 19.46 5.52
CA VAL A 318 2.49 18.17 4.92
C VAL A 318 3.11 17.24 5.95
N ALA A 319 4.10 17.69 6.73
CA ALA A 319 4.75 16.88 7.76
C ALA A 319 3.78 16.48 8.90
N CYS A 320 2.84 17.36 9.25
CA CYS A 320 1.81 17.10 10.25
C CYS A 320 0.80 16.05 9.76
N MET A 321 0.27 16.22 8.55
CA MET A 321 -0.64 15.26 7.95
C MET A 321 0.04 13.89 7.76
N GLN A 322 1.28 13.87 7.27
CA GLN A 322 2.06 12.65 7.14
C GLN A 322 2.30 11.94 8.50
N PHE A 323 2.56 12.69 9.57
CA PHE A 323 2.69 12.12 10.91
C PHE A 323 1.36 11.52 11.42
N ILE A 324 0.24 12.21 11.21
CA ILE A 324 -1.11 11.72 11.56
C ILE A 324 -1.42 10.42 10.80
N ASN A 325 -1.19 10.39 9.47
CA ASN A 325 -1.37 9.21 8.63
C ASN A 325 -0.58 8.01 9.17
N ILE A 326 0.67 8.24 9.57
CA ILE A 326 1.55 7.20 10.11
C ILE A 326 1.05 6.73 11.47
N VAL A 327 0.82 7.63 12.44
CA VAL A 327 0.48 7.21 13.81
C VAL A 327 -0.89 6.52 13.89
N VAL A 328 -1.85 6.88 13.02
CA VAL A 328 -3.17 6.22 12.96
C VAL A 328 -3.12 4.93 12.14
N HIS A 329 -2.56 4.95 10.92
CA HIS A 329 -2.77 3.85 9.96
C HIS A 329 -1.67 2.77 9.92
N SER A 330 -0.51 2.99 10.55
CA SER A 330 0.61 2.01 10.54
C SER A 330 0.50 0.88 11.57
N VAL A 331 -0.53 0.87 12.43
CA VAL A 331 -0.71 -0.16 13.47
C VAL A 331 -1.24 -1.48 12.91
N GLU A 332 -0.83 -2.59 13.51
CA GLU A 332 -1.20 -3.95 13.08
C GLU A 332 -2.62 -4.37 13.54
N ASP A 333 -3.12 -3.87 14.68
CA ASP A 333 -4.50 -4.12 15.14
C ASP A 333 -5.48 -3.08 14.58
N MET A 334 -6.48 -3.56 13.84
CA MET A 334 -7.51 -2.72 13.24
C MET A 334 -8.45 -2.09 14.28
N ASN A 335 -8.66 -2.73 15.44
CA ASN A 335 -9.46 -2.12 16.52
C ASN A 335 -8.71 -0.91 17.10
N PHE A 336 -7.39 -1.04 17.30
CA PHE A 336 -6.54 0.06 17.73
C PHE A 336 -6.43 1.17 16.67
N ARG A 337 -6.40 0.83 15.37
CA ARG A 337 -6.48 1.81 14.27
C ARG A 337 -7.76 2.63 14.33
N VAL A 338 -8.92 1.99 14.48
CA VAL A 338 -10.22 2.67 14.64
C VAL A 338 -10.24 3.52 15.91
N HIS A 339 -9.66 3.05 17.01
CA HIS A 339 -9.55 3.82 18.25
C HIS A 339 -8.73 5.11 18.09
N LEU A 340 -7.54 5.01 17.48
CA LEU A 340 -6.66 6.17 17.21
C LEU A 340 -7.28 7.14 16.21
N GLN A 341 -7.93 6.64 15.16
CA GLN A 341 -8.71 7.46 14.22
C GLN A 341 -9.77 8.27 14.97
N PHE A 342 -10.51 7.63 15.88
CA PHE A 342 -11.56 8.29 16.66
C PHE A 342 -11.03 9.28 17.73
N GLU A 343 -9.78 9.16 18.18
CA GLU A 343 -9.12 10.23 18.95
C GLU A 343 -8.99 11.51 18.10
N PHE A 344 -8.51 11.39 16.86
CA PHE A 344 -8.38 12.53 15.96
C PHE A 344 -9.72 13.08 15.45
N THR A 345 -10.73 12.23 15.19
CA THR A 345 -12.12 12.65 14.95
C THR A 345 -12.64 13.53 16.10
N LYS A 346 -12.43 13.12 17.36
CA LYS A 346 -12.83 13.90 18.55
C LYS A 346 -12.08 15.22 18.70
N LEU A 347 -10.87 15.33 18.15
CA LEU A 347 -10.13 16.59 18.07
C LEU A 347 -10.55 17.45 16.88
N GLY A 348 -11.53 17.04 16.06
CA GLY A 348 -12.03 17.80 14.92
C GLY A 348 -11.11 17.74 13.69
N LEU A 349 -10.36 16.64 13.51
CA LEU A 349 -9.54 16.44 12.30
C LEU A 349 -10.43 16.38 11.05
N ASP A 350 -11.44 15.52 11.04
CA ASP A 350 -12.22 15.22 9.82
C ASP A 350 -12.96 16.47 9.31
N GLU A 351 -13.49 17.28 10.24
CA GLU A 351 -14.06 18.60 9.99
C GLU A 351 -13.07 19.61 9.39
N PHE A 352 -11.77 19.48 9.66
CA PHE A 352 -10.72 20.32 9.09
C PHE A 352 -10.31 19.78 7.71
N LEU A 353 -10.18 18.47 7.55
CA LEU A 353 -9.85 17.85 6.25
C LEU A 353 -10.93 18.12 5.20
N GLU A 354 -12.21 18.05 5.56
CA GLU A 354 -13.33 18.36 4.64
C GLU A 354 -13.28 19.81 4.13
N LYS A 355 -12.76 20.74 4.94
CA LYS A 355 -12.52 22.14 4.55
C LYS A 355 -11.24 22.27 3.71
N SER A 356 -10.18 21.56 4.09
CA SER A 356 -8.83 21.66 3.49
C SER A 356 -8.59 20.78 2.25
N LYS A 357 -9.50 19.87 1.89
CA LYS A 357 -9.34 18.98 0.71
C LYS A 357 -9.22 19.70 -0.63
N HIS A 358 -9.68 20.96 -0.70
CA HIS A 358 -9.57 21.84 -1.87
C HIS A 358 -8.33 22.76 -1.80
N THR A 359 -7.30 22.39 -1.05
CA THR A 359 -6.02 23.13 -1.00
C THR A 359 -5.35 23.20 -2.37
N GLU A 360 -4.75 24.35 -2.69
CA GLU A 360 -3.96 24.56 -3.92
C GLU A 360 -2.61 23.81 -3.92
N SER A 361 -2.27 23.09 -2.84
CA SER A 361 -0.98 22.40 -2.72
C SER A 361 -1.09 20.90 -2.99
N ASP A 362 -0.61 20.46 -4.16
CA ASP A 362 -0.50 19.04 -4.56
C ASP A 362 0.08 18.16 -3.43
N LYS A 363 1.16 18.63 -2.77
CA LYS A 363 1.83 17.90 -1.69
C LYS A 363 0.89 17.62 -0.51
N LEU A 364 0.11 18.61 -0.11
CA LEU A 364 -0.79 18.52 1.03
C LEU A 364 -2.05 17.73 0.64
N GLN A 365 -2.59 17.98 -0.55
CA GLN A 365 -3.73 17.24 -1.10
C GLN A 365 -3.45 15.73 -1.14
N VAL A 366 -2.25 15.32 -1.56
CA VAL A 366 -1.83 13.90 -1.54
C VAL A 366 -1.80 13.32 -0.12
N GLN A 367 -1.36 14.07 0.91
CA GLN A 367 -1.39 13.57 2.30
C GLN A 367 -2.81 13.53 2.88
N ILE A 368 -3.67 14.50 2.53
CA ILE A 368 -5.08 14.52 2.95
C ILE A 368 -5.83 13.34 2.30
N GLN A 369 -5.68 13.14 0.99
CA GLN A 369 -6.32 12.04 0.28
C GLN A 369 -5.85 10.68 0.81
N ALA A 370 -4.55 10.51 1.06
CA ALA A 370 -4.01 9.28 1.65
C ALA A 370 -4.52 8.95 3.06
N TYR A 371 -5.03 9.94 3.81
CA TYR A 371 -5.79 9.71 5.05
C TYR A 371 -7.22 9.26 4.73
N LEU A 372 -7.94 10.02 3.90
CA LEU A 372 -9.35 9.76 3.57
C LEU A 372 -9.55 8.38 2.94
N ASP A 373 -8.63 7.96 2.05
CA ASP A 373 -8.60 6.62 1.45
C ASP A 373 -8.34 5.48 2.48
N ASN A 374 -7.93 5.82 3.71
CA ASN A 374 -7.56 4.91 4.80
C ASN A 374 -8.48 5.03 6.03
N VAL A 375 -9.50 5.90 6.01
CA VAL A 375 -10.50 6.04 7.07
C VAL A 375 -11.37 4.77 7.12
N PHE A 376 -11.47 4.16 8.30
CA PHE A 376 -12.43 3.10 8.57
C PHE A 376 -13.81 3.69 8.90
N ASP A 377 -14.79 3.44 8.04
CA ASP A 377 -16.21 3.54 8.40
C ASP A 377 -16.73 2.18 8.86
N VAL A 378 -16.90 2.03 10.17
CA VAL A 378 -17.42 0.79 10.79
C VAL A 378 -18.94 0.64 10.58
N GLY A 379 -19.65 1.73 10.29
CA GLY A 379 -21.07 1.72 9.94
C GLY A 379 -21.28 1.15 8.54
N GLY A 380 -20.68 1.78 7.53
CA GLY A 380 -20.73 1.30 6.15
C GLY A 380 -20.24 -0.16 6.00
N LEU A 381 -19.17 -0.55 6.68
CA LEU A 381 -18.68 -1.94 6.66
C LEU A 381 -19.65 -2.95 7.30
N LEU A 382 -20.55 -2.53 8.19
CA LEU A 382 -21.61 -3.37 8.74
C LEU A 382 -22.80 -3.46 7.78
N GLU A 383 -23.22 -2.34 7.19
CA GLU A 383 -24.27 -2.29 6.16
C GLU A 383 -23.89 -3.12 4.91
N ASP A 384 -22.64 -3.07 4.48
CA ASP A 384 -22.08 -3.92 3.42
C ASP A 384 -22.11 -5.41 3.80
N ALA A 385 -21.82 -5.74 5.07
CA ALA A 385 -21.84 -7.13 5.55
C ALA A 385 -23.27 -7.69 5.63
N GLU A 386 -24.23 -6.90 6.10
CA GLU A 386 -25.66 -7.27 6.10
C GLU A 386 -26.19 -7.42 4.65
N THR A 387 -25.86 -6.47 3.77
CA THR A 387 -26.20 -6.54 2.33
C THR A 387 -25.61 -7.78 1.66
N LYS A 388 -24.36 -8.13 1.98
CA LYS A 388 -23.70 -9.35 1.50
C LYS A 388 -24.41 -10.62 1.99
N ASN A 389 -24.85 -10.67 3.24
CA ASN A 389 -25.56 -11.83 3.77
C ASN A 389 -26.91 -12.04 3.07
N ALA A 390 -27.71 -10.97 2.91
CA ALA A 390 -28.95 -11.03 2.14
C ALA A 390 -28.74 -11.43 0.65
N ALA A 391 -27.61 -11.04 0.06
CA ALA A 391 -27.23 -11.49 -1.28
C ALA A 391 -26.85 -12.98 -1.33
N LEU A 392 -26.26 -13.54 -0.27
CA LEU A 392 -25.95 -14.97 -0.15
C LEU A 392 -27.22 -15.80 0.04
N GLU A 393 -28.15 -15.37 0.89
CA GLU A 393 -29.48 -15.99 1.04
C GLU A 393 -30.21 -16.04 -0.32
N LYS A 394 -30.14 -14.96 -1.11
CA LYS A 394 -30.72 -14.90 -2.46
C LYS A 394 -30.02 -15.81 -3.48
N VAL A 395 -28.74 -16.14 -3.27
CA VAL A 395 -28.03 -17.16 -4.07
C VAL A 395 -28.48 -18.57 -3.68
N GLU A 396 -28.59 -18.87 -2.38
CA GLU A 396 -29.07 -20.16 -1.87
C GLU A 396 -30.49 -20.48 -2.38
N GLU A 397 -31.43 -19.52 -2.32
CA GLU A 397 -32.77 -19.66 -2.93
C GLU A 397 -32.72 -19.95 -4.44
N LEU A 398 -31.75 -19.39 -5.18
CA LEU A 398 -31.60 -19.64 -6.62
C LEU A 398 -30.97 -20.99 -6.91
N GLU A 399 -30.06 -21.47 -6.06
CA GLU A 399 -29.48 -22.82 -6.15
C GLU A 399 -30.53 -23.90 -5.85
N GLU A 400 -31.40 -23.69 -4.85
CA GLU A 400 -32.57 -24.55 -4.60
C GLU A 400 -33.53 -24.57 -5.80
N HIS A 401 -33.88 -23.39 -6.35
CA HIS A 401 -34.74 -23.30 -7.54
C HIS A 401 -34.13 -24.00 -8.76
N LEU A 402 -32.83 -23.87 -9.00
CA LEU A 402 -32.13 -24.56 -10.09
C LEU A 402 -32.11 -26.09 -9.87
N SER A 403 -31.87 -26.54 -8.65
CA SER A 403 -31.93 -27.96 -8.29
C SER A 403 -33.31 -28.56 -8.58
N HIS A 404 -34.38 -27.90 -8.13
CA HIS A 404 -35.75 -28.36 -8.33
C HIS A 404 -36.21 -28.29 -9.81
N LEU A 405 -35.70 -27.34 -10.60
CA LEU A 405 -35.94 -27.31 -12.05
C LEU A 405 -35.15 -28.40 -12.78
N SER A 406 -33.95 -28.74 -12.33
CA SER A 406 -33.13 -29.84 -12.86
C SER A 406 -33.79 -31.20 -12.62
N GLU A 407 -34.28 -31.45 -11.39
CA GLU A 407 -35.05 -32.64 -11.02
C GLU A 407 -36.30 -32.80 -11.90
N LYS A 408 -37.11 -31.75 -12.03
CA LYS A 408 -38.30 -31.74 -12.90
C LYS A 408 -37.99 -31.96 -14.38
N LEU A 409 -36.85 -31.45 -14.86
CA LEU A 409 -36.40 -31.66 -16.23
C LEU A 409 -36.00 -33.12 -16.45
N HIS A 410 -35.28 -33.71 -15.49
CA HIS A 410 -34.90 -35.12 -15.54
C HIS A 410 -36.11 -36.06 -15.47
N ASP A 411 -37.10 -35.76 -14.62
CA ASP A 411 -38.39 -36.47 -14.60
C ASP A 411 -39.08 -36.41 -15.98
N LEU A 412 -39.16 -35.22 -16.59
CA LEU A 412 -39.75 -35.04 -17.92
C LEU A 412 -38.97 -35.78 -19.02
N GLU A 413 -37.64 -35.84 -18.95
CA GLU A 413 -36.82 -36.64 -19.86
C GLU A 413 -37.11 -38.14 -19.73
N ASN A 414 -37.16 -38.67 -18.50
CA ASN A 414 -37.49 -40.07 -18.21
C ASN A 414 -38.91 -40.43 -18.68
N ASP A 415 -39.88 -39.56 -18.39
CA ASP A 415 -41.29 -39.74 -18.73
C ASP A 415 -41.52 -39.70 -20.26
N ASN A 416 -40.76 -38.85 -20.98
CA ASN A 416 -40.75 -38.84 -22.44
C ASN A 416 -40.00 -40.03 -23.05
N MET A 417 -38.91 -40.50 -22.44
CA MET A 417 -38.21 -41.72 -22.84
C MET A 417 -39.14 -42.95 -22.77
N MET A 418 -39.94 -43.06 -21.69
CA MET A 418 -40.96 -44.11 -21.57
C MET A 418 -42.05 -44.00 -22.65
N ARG A 419 -42.51 -42.78 -22.98
CA ARG A 419 -43.49 -42.56 -24.07
C ARG A 419 -42.93 -42.98 -25.43
N VAL A 420 -41.67 -42.64 -25.72
CA VAL A 420 -40.99 -43.04 -26.97
C VAL A 420 -40.90 -44.56 -27.06
N ALA A 421 -40.40 -45.24 -26.01
CA ALA A 421 -40.28 -46.70 -26.00
C ALA A 421 -41.62 -47.44 -26.16
N GLU A 422 -42.71 -46.92 -25.59
CA GLU A 422 -44.06 -47.50 -25.79
C GLU A 422 -44.59 -47.23 -27.21
N LEU A 423 -44.33 -46.07 -27.80
CA LEU A 423 -44.69 -45.78 -29.20
C LEU A 423 -43.90 -46.63 -30.20
N GLU A 424 -42.59 -46.83 -29.98
CA GLU A 424 -41.75 -47.73 -30.77
C GLU A 424 -42.25 -49.18 -30.70
N LYS A 425 -42.61 -49.64 -29.51
CA LYS A 425 -43.22 -50.96 -29.28
C LYS A 425 -44.57 -51.11 -29.99
N GLN A 426 -45.40 -50.07 -30.02
CA GLN A 426 -46.68 -50.06 -30.73
C GLN A 426 -46.49 -50.04 -32.27
N LEU A 427 -45.51 -49.27 -32.78
CA LEU A 427 -45.08 -49.33 -34.18
C LEU A 427 -44.64 -50.76 -34.56
N LEU A 428 -43.73 -51.36 -33.80
CA LEU A 428 -43.21 -52.70 -34.05
C LEU A 428 -44.29 -53.80 -33.93
N PHE A 429 -45.39 -53.55 -33.23
CA PHE A 429 -46.57 -54.42 -33.23
C PHE A 429 -47.44 -54.22 -34.50
N ARG A 430 -47.71 -52.96 -34.87
CA ARG A 430 -48.45 -52.61 -36.09
C ARG A 430 -47.74 -53.06 -37.36
N ASP A 431 -46.41 -52.99 -37.41
CA ASP A 431 -45.60 -53.48 -38.54
C ASP A 431 -45.71 -55.00 -38.70
N LYS A 432 -45.75 -55.76 -37.59
CA LYS A 432 -45.98 -57.22 -37.61
C LYS A 432 -47.38 -57.58 -38.10
N GLU A 433 -48.41 -56.84 -37.69
CA GLU A 433 -49.76 -57.01 -38.23
C GLU A 433 -49.82 -56.64 -39.72
N LEU A 434 -49.18 -55.55 -40.14
CA LEU A 434 -49.10 -55.14 -41.55
C LEU A 434 -48.40 -56.21 -42.40
N GLU A 435 -47.34 -56.84 -41.92
CA GLU A 435 -46.66 -57.91 -42.66
C GLU A 435 -47.53 -59.18 -42.74
N ALA A 436 -48.24 -59.54 -41.66
CA ALA A 436 -49.21 -60.64 -41.69
C ALA A 436 -50.40 -60.37 -42.65
N ILE A 437 -50.84 -59.11 -42.74
CA ILE A 437 -51.87 -58.67 -43.71
C ILE A 437 -51.31 -58.70 -45.14
N LYS A 438 -50.04 -58.32 -45.38
CA LYS A 438 -49.39 -58.47 -46.70
C LYS A 438 -49.26 -59.94 -47.10
N GLU A 439 -48.86 -60.82 -46.18
CA GLU A 439 -48.72 -62.26 -46.43
C GLU A 439 -50.08 -62.89 -46.79
N THR A 440 -51.12 -62.63 -45.99
CA THR A 440 -52.48 -63.12 -46.28
C THR A 440 -53.10 -62.51 -47.55
N TYR A 441 -52.81 -61.24 -47.86
CA TYR A 441 -53.20 -60.61 -49.13
C TYR A 441 -52.47 -61.24 -50.33
N LYS A 442 -51.18 -61.53 -50.21
CA LYS A 442 -50.34 -62.21 -51.20
C LYS A 442 -50.86 -63.64 -51.46
N ASP A 443 -51.20 -64.38 -50.41
CA ASP A 443 -51.82 -65.70 -50.52
C ASP A 443 -53.19 -65.64 -51.19
N ALA A 444 -54.09 -64.76 -50.74
CA ALA A 444 -55.41 -64.56 -51.36
C ALA A 444 -55.29 -64.11 -52.83
N SER A 445 -54.33 -63.24 -53.14
CA SER A 445 -54.01 -62.85 -54.52
C SER A 445 -53.53 -64.03 -55.35
N SER A 446 -52.68 -64.91 -54.81
CA SER A 446 -52.23 -66.13 -55.50
C SER A 446 -53.39 -67.10 -55.78
N GLN A 447 -54.33 -67.23 -54.83
CA GLN A 447 -55.56 -68.01 -55.00
C GLN A 447 -56.46 -67.41 -56.08
N VAL A 448 -56.67 -66.09 -56.07
CA VAL A 448 -57.45 -65.38 -57.11
C VAL A 448 -56.79 -65.50 -58.49
N HIS A 449 -55.47 -65.41 -58.60
CA HIS A 449 -54.75 -65.65 -59.86
C HIS A 449 -54.91 -67.10 -60.35
N THR A 450 -54.88 -68.08 -59.43
CA THR A 450 -55.08 -69.49 -59.74
C THR A 450 -56.52 -69.75 -60.20
N LEU A 451 -57.52 -69.22 -59.50
CA LEU A 451 -58.93 -69.32 -59.88
C LEU A 451 -59.20 -68.63 -61.22
N ARG A 452 -58.64 -67.44 -61.47
CA ARG A 452 -58.71 -66.77 -62.78
C ARG A 452 -58.10 -67.61 -63.91
N ARG A 453 -56.98 -68.30 -63.65
CA ARG A 453 -56.40 -69.24 -64.60
C ARG A 453 -57.33 -70.43 -64.86
N MET A 454 -57.86 -71.06 -63.81
CA MET A 454 -58.80 -72.18 -63.93
C MET A 454 -60.10 -71.79 -64.65
N ILE A 455 -60.62 -70.58 -64.41
CA ILE A 455 -61.77 -70.03 -65.14
C ILE A 455 -61.43 -69.86 -66.63
N LYS A 456 -60.28 -69.26 -66.95
CA LYS A 456 -59.81 -69.11 -68.34
C LYS A 456 -59.61 -70.46 -69.04
N GLU A 457 -59.01 -71.45 -68.36
CA GLU A 457 -58.85 -72.81 -68.88
C GLU A 457 -60.21 -73.51 -69.10
N LYS A 458 -61.18 -73.31 -68.20
CA LYS A 458 -62.56 -73.79 -68.31
C LYS A 458 -63.33 -73.10 -69.44
N GLU A 459 -63.14 -71.81 -69.63
CA GLU A 459 -63.78 -71.02 -70.68
C GLU A 459 -63.17 -71.35 -72.06
N GLU A 460 -61.85 -71.53 -72.15
CA GLU A 460 -61.19 -72.12 -73.33
C GLU A 460 -61.64 -73.56 -73.60
N ALA A 461 -61.93 -74.35 -72.55
CA ALA A 461 -62.50 -75.69 -72.71
C ALA A 461 -63.96 -75.65 -73.19
N PHE A 462 -64.75 -74.71 -72.67
CA PHE A 462 -66.12 -74.46 -73.11
C PHE A 462 -66.17 -73.95 -74.55
N GLN A 463 -65.29 -73.03 -74.95
CA GLN A 463 -65.13 -72.59 -76.33
C GLN A 463 -64.68 -73.74 -77.24
N ARG A 464 -63.75 -74.61 -76.79
CA ARG A 464 -63.37 -75.83 -77.54
C ARG A 464 -64.54 -76.79 -77.71
N GLN A 465 -65.40 -76.94 -76.71
CA GLN A 465 -66.60 -77.76 -76.81
C GLN A 465 -67.67 -77.12 -77.73
N PHE A 466 -67.96 -75.83 -77.56
CA PHE A 466 -68.84 -75.06 -78.44
C PHE A 466 -68.37 -75.07 -79.90
N HIS A 467 -67.07 -74.94 -80.16
CA HIS A 467 -66.50 -75.11 -81.50
C HIS A 467 -66.65 -76.53 -82.04
N ARG A 468 -66.56 -77.57 -81.19
CA ARG A 468 -66.77 -78.96 -81.60
C ARG A 468 -68.24 -79.20 -81.95
N ASP A 469 -69.16 -78.71 -81.14
CA ASP A 469 -70.59 -78.88 -81.31
C ASP A 469 -71.10 -78.06 -82.52
N LYS A 470 -70.57 -76.85 -82.75
CA LYS A 470 -70.78 -76.07 -83.98
C LYS A 470 -70.22 -76.76 -85.23
N ARG A 471 -69.05 -77.41 -85.13
CA ARG A 471 -68.46 -78.20 -86.24
C ARG A 471 -69.27 -79.45 -86.60
N CYS A 472 -70.20 -79.87 -85.74
CA CYS A 472 -71.21 -80.89 -86.08
C CYS A 472 -72.42 -80.32 -86.85
N GLN A 473 -72.65 -79.00 -86.81
CA GLN A 473 -73.72 -78.33 -87.58
C GLN A 473 -73.21 -77.83 -88.95
N ASP A 474 -71.97 -77.34 -89.03
CA ASP A 474 -71.37 -76.78 -90.26
C ASP A 474 -70.98 -77.85 -91.33
N LEU A 475 -71.56 -79.05 -91.30
CA LEU A 475 -71.31 -80.14 -92.27
C LEU A 475 -72.48 -80.38 -93.26
N GLU A 476 -73.63 -79.75 -93.07
CA GLU A 476 -74.73 -79.71 -94.04
C GLU A 476 -74.99 -78.26 -94.49
N GLY A 477 -75.25 -78.02 -95.78
CA GLY A 477 -75.62 -76.68 -96.30
C GLY A 477 -74.45 -75.75 -96.67
N ALA A 478 -73.44 -76.24 -97.41
CA ALA A 478 -72.27 -75.45 -97.77
C ALA A 478 -72.51 -74.40 -98.90
N HIS A 479 -71.72 -73.31 -98.85
CA HIS A 479 -71.41 -72.33 -99.91
C HIS A 479 -72.44 -71.23 -100.30
N ARG A 480 -72.16 -69.99 -99.82
CA ARG A 480 -71.85 -68.74 -100.60
C ARG A 480 -72.83 -68.33 -101.75
N ARG A 481 -73.40 -67.11 -101.86
CA ARG A 481 -73.08 -65.70 -101.42
C ARG A 481 -74.41 -64.92 -101.18
N SER A 482 -74.53 -63.59 -100.96
CA SER A 482 -73.71 -62.40 -101.32
C SER A 482 -74.11 -61.13 -100.53
N GLN A 483 -73.54 -59.96 -100.91
CA GLN A 483 -73.66 -58.60 -100.34
C GLN A 483 -72.72 -58.36 -99.13
N ASP A 484 -71.64 -57.54 -99.17
CA ASP A 484 -71.30 -56.22 -99.79
C ASP A 484 -71.76 -55.02 -98.92
N GLY A 485 -70.91 -54.03 -98.54
CA GLY A 485 -69.46 -53.81 -98.75
C GLY A 485 -68.90 -52.63 -97.91
N ASP A 486 -67.59 -52.31 -98.02
CA ASP A 486 -66.76 -51.17 -97.50
C ASP A 486 -67.05 -50.55 -96.11
N MET A 487 -66.12 -50.32 -95.16
CA MET A 487 -64.65 -50.27 -95.03
C MET A 487 -63.85 -49.05 -95.56
N SER A 488 -63.07 -48.46 -94.62
CA SER A 488 -61.93 -47.54 -94.77
C SER A 488 -62.10 -46.15 -95.41
N ILE A 489 -62.07 -45.10 -94.56
CA ILE A 489 -61.00 -44.07 -94.48
C ILE A 489 -61.22 -43.27 -93.17
N GLY A 490 -60.17 -42.71 -92.58
CA GLY A 490 -60.26 -41.94 -91.32
C GLY A 490 -59.53 -40.59 -91.38
N SER A 491 -59.67 -39.80 -90.32
CA SER A 491 -58.96 -38.53 -90.11
C SER A 491 -58.75 -38.25 -88.61
N SER A 492 -57.84 -37.33 -88.31
CA SER A 492 -57.24 -37.09 -86.99
C SER A 492 -57.50 -35.68 -86.46
N ASP A 493 -57.35 -35.48 -85.15
CA ASP A 493 -56.52 -34.38 -84.62
C ASP A 493 -56.06 -34.62 -83.16
N THR A 494 -55.30 -33.69 -82.58
CA THR A 494 -54.34 -33.89 -81.46
C THR A 494 -54.55 -32.90 -80.29
N PRO A 495 -53.76 -32.92 -79.18
CA PRO A 495 -52.94 -33.95 -78.52
C PRO A 495 -53.63 -34.38 -77.18
N ASP A 496 -53.05 -34.85 -76.06
CA ASP A 496 -51.71 -35.28 -75.57
C ASP A 496 -51.92 -36.37 -74.45
N GLY A 497 -51.01 -36.84 -73.59
CA GLY A 497 -49.60 -36.55 -73.29
C GLY A 497 -49.03 -37.52 -72.22
N LEU A 498 -47.70 -37.69 -72.16
CA LEU A 498 -46.96 -38.77 -71.44
C LEU A 498 -45.46 -38.35 -71.25
N PRO A 499 -44.50 -39.16 -70.72
CA PRO A 499 -44.54 -40.46 -70.00
C PRO A 499 -43.59 -40.58 -68.76
N HIS A 500 -43.39 -41.82 -68.28
CA HIS A 500 -42.18 -42.40 -67.64
C HIS A 500 -41.89 -42.32 -66.11
N SER A 501 -42.07 -43.48 -65.48
CA SER A 501 -41.12 -44.13 -64.54
C SER A 501 -39.95 -44.78 -65.33
N PRO A 502 -38.81 -45.30 -64.77
CA PRO A 502 -38.78 -46.19 -63.57
C PRO A 502 -37.47 -46.36 -62.72
N THR A 503 -37.58 -47.15 -61.63
CA THR A 503 -36.58 -47.99 -60.90
C THR A 503 -35.20 -47.51 -60.38
N ARG A 504 -34.96 -47.90 -59.10
CA ARG A 504 -33.76 -48.54 -58.50
C ARG A 504 -32.67 -47.70 -57.79
N VAL A 505 -32.26 -48.21 -56.63
CA VAL A 505 -31.01 -48.02 -55.85
C VAL A 505 -29.76 -48.55 -56.61
N PRO A 506 -28.48 -48.14 -56.34
CA PRO A 506 -27.92 -48.05 -54.97
C PRO A 506 -26.73 -47.08 -54.64
N ASP A 507 -26.50 -46.96 -53.32
CA ASP A 507 -25.21 -46.84 -52.57
C ASP A 507 -24.23 -45.63 -52.73
N SER A 508 -23.40 -45.49 -51.69
CA SER A 508 -22.16 -44.71 -51.50
C SER A 508 -22.23 -43.20 -51.14
N THR A 509 -21.32 -42.81 -50.25
CA THR A 509 -21.18 -41.49 -49.58
C THR A 509 -20.20 -40.57 -50.33
N PRO A 510 -20.19 -39.23 -50.09
CA PRO A 510 -19.30 -38.71 -49.03
C PRO A 510 -19.72 -37.37 -48.33
N SER A 511 -19.02 -37.09 -47.22
CA SER A 511 -18.67 -35.75 -46.65
C SER A 511 -19.73 -34.89 -45.92
N LEU A 512 -19.21 -34.07 -44.98
CA LEU A 512 -19.90 -33.31 -43.93
C LEU A 512 -19.91 -31.79 -44.21
N PRO A 513 -20.90 -31.04 -43.69
CA PRO A 513 -20.73 -29.68 -43.19
C PRO A 513 -20.36 -29.66 -41.68
N PRO A 514 -19.72 -28.60 -41.15
CA PRO A 514 -19.25 -28.54 -39.77
C PRO A 514 -20.33 -28.15 -38.73
N PRO A 515 -20.12 -28.44 -37.44
CA PRO A 515 -21.01 -28.00 -36.35
C PRO A 515 -20.88 -26.50 -36.03
N PRO A 516 -21.87 -25.89 -35.35
CA PRO A 516 -21.79 -24.51 -34.87
C PRO A 516 -20.73 -24.33 -33.76
N VAL A 517 -20.24 -23.10 -33.63
CA VAL A 517 -19.12 -22.72 -32.73
C VAL A 517 -19.61 -22.53 -31.29
N ALA A 518 -18.80 -22.98 -30.32
CA ALA A 518 -19.06 -22.82 -28.89
C ALA A 518 -18.84 -21.36 -28.40
N PRO A 519 -19.55 -20.90 -27.34
CA PRO A 519 -19.33 -19.57 -26.77
C PRO A 519 -17.93 -19.44 -26.12
N PRO A 520 -17.38 -18.21 -26.04
CA PRO A 520 -16.05 -17.97 -25.48
C PRO A 520 -16.01 -18.13 -23.95
N LEU A 521 -14.88 -18.63 -23.45
CA LEU A 521 -14.57 -18.69 -22.01
C LEU A 521 -14.17 -17.29 -21.46
N PRO A 522 -14.35 -17.04 -20.15
CA PRO A 522 -13.83 -15.85 -19.49
C PRO A 522 -12.30 -15.72 -19.64
N GLY A 523 -11.83 -14.49 -19.83
CA GLY A 523 -10.42 -14.22 -20.16
C GLY A 523 -9.46 -14.48 -19.00
N MET A 524 -8.37 -15.20 -19.26
CA MET A 524 -7.22 -15.29 -18.36
C MET A 524 -6.30 -14.07 -18.54
N ILE A 525 -5.84 -13.51 -17.42
CA ILE A 525 -4.89 -12.38 -17.38
C ILE A 525 -3.47 -12.89 -17.68
N PRO A 526 -2.68 -12.24 -18.55
CA PRO A 526 -1.29 -12.63 -18.83
C PRO A 526 -0.33 -12.18 -17.71
N PRO A 527 0.77 -12.93 -17.46
CA PRO A 527 1.77 -12.56 -16.47
C PRO A 527 2.69 -11.43 -16.97
N HIS A 528 3.04 -10.49 -16.08
CA HIS A 528 4.10 -9.51 -16.32
C HIS A 528 5.49 -10.13 -16.12
N HIS A 529 6.37 -9.97 -17.10
CA HIS A 529 7.81 -10.23 -16.98
C HIS A 529 8.62 -9.20 -17.78
N THR A 530 8.99 -8.10 -17.12
CA THR A 530 10.37 -7.58 -16.91
C THR A 530 10.28 -6.19 -16.29
#